data_AF-A0A972ZQ60-F1
#
_entry.id   AF-A0A972ZQ60-F1
#
_cell.length_a   1.000
_cell.length_b   1.000
_cell.length_c   1.000
_cell.angle_alpha   90.00
_cell.angle_beta   90.00
_cell.angle_gamma   90.00
#
_symmetry.space_group_name_H-M   'P 1'
#
loop_
_entity.id
_entity.type
_entity.pdbx_description
1 polymer ?
#
loop_
_entity_poly.entity_id
_entity_poly.type
_entity_poly.pdbx_seq_one_letter_code
_entity_poly.pdbx_strand_id
1 'polypeptide(L)'
;MKRLHIYVIKSFLGPFFMTFFICLFVLLMQFLWKYVDDMVGKGLEWSLIGELIFYASFGLLPLAFPLSVLIASIMTFGSLGENYELVAIKSSGISLFRIMRP
;
A
#
# COMPACT_ATOMS: atom_id res chain seq x y z
N MET A 1 -10.93 9.44 23.26
CA MET A 1 -9.72 9.89 22.53
C MET A 1 -8.84 8.72 22.08
N LYS A 2 -8.21 7.92 22.97
CA LYS A 2 -7.35 6.79 22.56
C LYS A 2 -8.05 5.75 21.66
N ARG A 3 -9.33 5.44 21.91
CA ARG A 3 -10.09 4.46 21.11
C ARG A 3 -10.35 4.90 19.66
N LEU A 4 -10.46 6.21 19.41
CA LEU A 4 -10.72 6.74 18.07
C LEU A 4 -9.45 6.66 17.20
N HIS A 5 -8.29 6.97 17.80
CA HIS A 5 -6.99 6.76 17.15
C HIS A 5 -6.71 5.28 16.85
N ILE A 6 -6.98 4.39 17.81
CA ILE A 6 -6.86 2.94 17.61
C ILE A 6 -7.81 2.46 16.49
N TYR A 7 -9.02 3.01 16.41
CA TYR A 7 -9.97 2.67 15.36
C TYR A 7 -9.47 3.11 13.98
N VAL A 8 -8.99 4.35 13.85
CA VAL A 8 -8.41 4.86 12.59
C VAL A 8 -7.20 4.03 12.16
N ILE A 9 -6.30 3.69 13.08
CA ILE A 9 -5.13 2.84 12.79
C ILE A 9 -5.55 1.43 12.36
N LYS A 10 -6.53 0.84 13.04
CA LYS A 10 -7.05 -0.50 12.69
C LYS A 10 -7.76 -0.49 11.32
N SER A 11 -8.50 0.58 11.03
CA SER A 11 -9.15 0.79 9.74
C SER A 11 -8.14 1.02 8.61
N PHE A 12 -7.01 1.68 8.88
CA PHE A 12 -5.91 1.86 7.92
C PHE A 12 -5.11 0.59 7.64
N LEU A 13 -4.86 -0.24 8.66
CA LEU A 13 -4.01 -1.42 8.52
C LEU A 13 -4.54 -2.42 7.46
N GLY A 14 -5.85 -2.63 7.40
CA GLY A 14 -6.47 -3.58 6.45
C GLY A 14 -6.22 -3.20 4.99
N PRO A 15 -6.68 -2.01 4.54
CA PRO A 15 -6.42 -1.48 3.20
C PRO A 15 -4.93 -1.33 2.91
N PHE A 16 -4.11 -0.97 3.90
CA PHE A 16 -2.66 -0.85 3.73
C PHE A 16 -2.02 -2.16 3.27
N PHE A 17 -2.23 -3.27 3.98
CA PHE A 17 -1.65 -4.55 3.56
C PHE A 17 -2.19 -5.01 2.21
N MET A 18 -3.50 -4.86 1.98
CA MET A 18 -4.12 -5.26 0.71
C MET A 18 -3.51 -4.49 -0.48
N THR A 19 -3.46 -3.17 -0.39
CA THR A 19 -2.91 -2.30 -1.46
C THR A 19 -1.41 -2.45 -1.61
N PHE A 20 -0.67 -2.68 -0.52
CA PHE A 20 0.77 -2.96 -0.55
C PHE A 20 1.10 -4.21 -1.37
N PHE A 21 0.42 -5.33 -1.12
CA PHE A 21 0.65 -6.55 -1.90
C PHE A 21 0.26 -6.38 -3.37
N ILE A 22 -0.84 -5.67 -3.65
CA ILE A 22 -1.25 -5.38 -5.03
C ILE A 22 -0.19 -4.52 -5.75
N CYS A 23 0.25 -3.42 -5.13
CA CYS A 23 1.27 -2.54 -5.71
C CYS A 23 2.60 -3.27 -5.93
N LEU A 24 3.05 -4.06 -4.96
CA LEU A 24 4.28 -4.85 -5.07
C LEU A 24 4.18 -5.83 -6.25
N PHE A 25 3.05 -6.54 -6.38
CA PHE A 25 2.81 -7.45 -7.49
C PHE A 25 2.79 -6.74 -8.85
N VAL A 26 2.12 -5.60 -8.97
CA VAL A 26 2.08 -4.81 -10.21
C VAL A 26 3.47 -4.31 -10.60
N LEU A 27 4.23 -3.78 -9.63
CA LEU A 27 5.60 -3.32 -9.85
C LEU A 27 6.53 -4.47 -10.27
N LEU A 28 6.35 -5.65 -9.68
CA LEU A 28 7.10 -6.85 -10.08
C LEU A 28 6.79 -7.26 -11.52
N MET A 29 5.52 -7.26 -11.92
CA MET A 29 5.14 -7.55 -13.30
C MET A 29 5.66 -6.50 -14.28
N GLN A 30 5.66 -5.23 -13.89
CA GLN A 30 6.27 -4.15 -14.67
C GLN A 30 7.79 -4.35 -14.83
N PHE A 31 8.47 -4.77 -13.77
CA PHE A 31 9.89 -5.08 -13.80
C PHE A 31 10.17 -6.28 -14.71
N LEU A 32 9.41 -7.37 -14.55
CA LEU A 32 9.54 -8.54 -15.41
C LEU A 32 9.36 -8.17 -16.87
N TRP A 33 8.31 -7.44 -17.23
CA TRP A 33 8.12 -7.00 -18.62
C TRP A 33 9.31 -6.19 -19.14
N LYS A 34 9.82 -5.25 -18.35
CA LYS A 34 10.94 -4.39 -18.75
C LYS A 34 12.24 -5.17 -18.95
N TYR A 35 12.50 -6.17 -18.12
CA TYR A 35 13.75 -6.94 -18.16
C TYR A 35 13.61 -8.29 -18.89
N VAL A 36 12.42 -8.65 -19.38
CA VAL A 36 12.17 -9.87 -20.16
C VAL A 36 13.07 -9.89 -21.40
N ASP A 37 13.21 -8.78 -22.12
CA ASP A 37 14.06 -8.73 -23.33
C ASP A 37 15.57 -8.85 -23.00
N ASP A 38 16.00 -8.37 -21.82
CA ASP A 38 17.39 -8.48 -21.35
C ASP A 38 17.73 -9.86 -20.77
N MET A 39 16.71 -10.62 -20.33
CA MET A 39 16.83 -11.96 -19.75
C MET A 39 16.65 -13.06 -20.81
N VAL A 40 15.80 -12.84 -21.82
CA VAL A 40 15.58 -13.77 -22.93
C VAL A 40 16.75 -13.68 -23.90
N GLY A 41 17.73 -14.57 -23.72
CA GLY A 41 18.87 -14.72 -24.63
C GLY A 41 20.22 -14.98 -23.97
N LYS A 42 20.31 -14.93 -22.63
CA LYS A 42 21.59 -15.08 -21.89
C LYS A 42 21.85 -16.47 -21.28
N GLY A 43 21.04 -17.49 -21.59
CA GLY A 43 21.25 -18.85 -21.06
C GLY A 43 21.17 -18.96 -19.53
N LEU A 44 20.38 -18.08 -18.91
CA LEU A 44 20.22 -18.00 -17.46
C LEU A 44 19.53 -19.25 -16.91
N GLU A 45 20.16 -19.85 -15.89
CA GLU A 45 19.57 -20.94 -15.11
C GLU A 45 18.31 -20.46 -14.37
N TRP A 46 17.27 -21.28 -14.30
CA TRP A 46 16.00 -20.94 -13.62
C TRP A 46 16.20 -20.52 -12.16
N SER A 47 17.25 -21.02 -11.49
CA SER A 47 17.64 -20.61 -10.14
C SER A 47 18.04 -19.14 -10.06
N LEU A 48 18.79 -18.64 -11.06
CA LEU A 48 19.28 -17.26 -11.10
C LEU A 48 18.16 -16.27 -11.42
N ILE A 49 17.16 -16.70 -12.19
CA ILE A 49 15.93 -15.95 -12.46
C ILE A 49 15.14 -15.76 -11.16
N GLY A 50 15.04 -16.81 -10.33
CA GLY A 50 14.39 -16.73 -9.02
C GLY A 50 15.08 -15.73 -8.07
N GLU A 51 16.40 -15.77 -7.98
CA GLU A 51 17.18 -14.79 -7.20
C GLU A 51 17.00 -13.36 -7.73
N LEU A 52 17.01 -13.17 -9.05
CA LEU A 52 16.78 -11.86 -9.67
C LEU A 52 15.41 -11.27 -9.33
N ILE A 53 14.34 -12.09 -9.38
CA ILE A 53 13.00 -11.66 -8.99
C ILE A 53 12.95 -11.31 -7.50
N PHE A 54 13.65 -12.08 -6.66
CA PHE A 54 13.73 -11.80 -5.23
C PHE A 54 14.44 -10.46 -4.98
N TYR A 55 15.63 -10.24 -5.54
CA TYR A 55 16.35 -8.97 -5.45
C TYR A 55 15.56 -7.79 -6.03
N ALA A 56 14.86 -8.00 -7.16
CA ALA A 56 14.00 -6.98 -7.75
C ALA A 56 12.84 -6.61 -6.82
N SER A 57 12.22 -7.60 -6.16
CA SER A 57 11.17 -7.37 -5.16
C SER A 57 11.66 -6.43 -4.05
N PHE A 58 12.86 -6.69 -3.51
CA PHE A 58 13.45 -5.82 -2.48
C PHE A 58 13.80 -4.42 -3.00
N GLY A 59 14.27 -4.31 -4.25
CA GLY A 59 14.56 -3.02 -4.87
C GLY A 59 13.31 -2.17 -5.14
N LEU A 60 12.15 -2.80 -5.32
CA LEU A 60 10.87 -2.12 -5.61
C LEU A 60 10.07 -1.77 -4.34
N LEU A 61 10.41 -2.35 -3.19
CA LEU A 61 9.78 -2.05 -1.90
C LEU A 61 9.72 -0.54 -1.60
N PRO A 62 10.81 0.26 -1.73
CA PRO A 62 10.77 1.69 -1.43
C PRO A 62 9.80 2.48 -2.30
N LEU A 63 9.45 1.99 -3.50
CA LEU A 63 8.46 2.60 -4.38
C LEU A 63 7.04 2.11 -4.04
N ALA A 64 6.88 0.84 -3.68
CA ALA A 64 5.59 0.26 -3.30
C ALA A 64 5.04 0.83 -1.98
N PHE A 65 5.92 1.14 -1.01
CA PHE A 65 5.53 1.71 0.28
C PHE A 65 4.76 3.05 0.18
N PRO A 66 5.29 4.12 -0.45
CA PRO A 66 4.58 5.39 -0.53
C PRO A 66 3.28 5.30 -1.35
N LEU A 67 3.27 4.49 -2.42
CA LEU A 67 2.07 4.28 -3.24
C LEU A 67 0.96 3.59 -2.44
N SER A 68 1.29 2.52 -1.73
CA SER A 68 0.33 1.80 -0.89
C SER A 68 -0.20 2.63 0.27
N VAL A 69 0.65 3.41 0.95
CA VAL A 69 0.21 4.33 2.01
C VAL A 69 -0.78 5.35 1.48
N LEU A 70 -0.54 5.89 0.29
CA LEU A 70 -1.43 6.88 -0.33
C LEU A 70 -2.80 6.28 -0.65
N ILE A 71 -2.84 5.14 -1.34
CA ILE A 71 -4.09 4.47 -1.71
C ILE A 71 -4.85 4.02 -0.45
N ALA A 72 -4.15 3.42 0.51
CA ALA A 72 -4.75 3.00 1.77
C ALA A 72 -5.34 4.16 2.57
N SER A 73 -4.66 5.31 2.60
CA SER A 73 -5.19 6.52 3.25
C SER A 73 -6.48 6.99 2.59
N ILE A 74 -6.53 7.03 1.26
CA ILE A 74 -7.73 7.41 0.50
C ILE A 74 -8.88 6.45 0.77
N MET A 75 -8.62 5.13 0.74
CA MET A 75 -9.64 4.11 1.03
C MET A 75 -10.16 4.22 2.47
N THR A 76 -9.27 4.47 3.44
CA THR A 76 -9.64 4.61 4.85
C THR A 76 -10.52 5.84 5.05
N PHE A 77 -10.10 7.01 4.58
CA PHE A 77 -10.91 8.23 4.70
C PHE A 77 -12.19 8.18 3.84
N GLY A 78 -12.16 7.52 2.69
CA GLY A 78 -13.32 7.26 1.85
C GLY A 78 -14.36 6.40 2.58
N SER A 79 -13.94 5.28 3.17
CA SER A 79 -14.82 4.39 3.93
C SER A 79 -15.40 5.06 5.19
N LEU A 80 -14.61 5.85 5.92
CA LEU A 80 -15.12 6.65 7.05
C LEU A 80 -16.12 7.73 6.59
N GLY A 81 -15.98 8.23 5.36
CA GLY A 81 -16.92 9.17 4.74
C GLY A 81 -18.23 8.51 4.31
N GLU A 82 -18.17 7.35 3.66
CA GLU A 82 -19.34 6.57 3.21
C GLU A 82 -20.23 6.12 4.37
N ASN A 83 -19.62 5.72 5.49
CA ASN A 83 -20.36 5.29 6.68
C ASN A 83 -20.85 6.46 7.55
N TYR A 84 -20.71 7.72 7.11
CA TYR A 84 -20.99 8.95 7.88
C TYR A 84 -20.25 9.06 9.22
N GLU A 85 -19.30 8.17 9.51
CA GLU A 85 -18.50 8.19 10.75
C GLU A 85 -17.68 9.47 10.84
N LEU A 86 -17.11 9.91 9.72
CA LEU A 86 -16.34 11.15 9.65
C LEU A 86 -17.21 12.39 9.94
N VAL A 87 -18.48 12.36 9.55
CA VAL A 87 -19.46 13.42 9.81
C VAL A 87 -19.89 13.42 11.28
N ALA A 88 -20.14 12.24 11.86
CA ALA A 88 -20.50 12.07 13.27
C ALA A 88 -19.37 12.51 14.22
N ILE A 89 -18.12 12.22 13.87
CA ILE A 89 -16.96 12.64 14.67
C ILE A 89 -16.79 14.17 14.61
N LYS A 90 -17.02 14.77 13.44
CA LYS A 90 -16.95 16.23 13.25
C LYS A 90 -18.09 16.95 13.98
N SER A 91 -19.31 16.40 13.98
CA SER A 91 -20.45 16.96 14.73
C SER A 91 -20.30 16.82 16.25
N SER A 92 -19.50 15.86 16.71
CA SER A 92 -19.12 15.68 18.13
C SER A 92 -18.06 16.69 18.61
N GLY A 93 -17.72 17.70 17.80
CA GLY A 93 -16.78 18.78 18.16
C GLY A 93 -15.30 18.43 18.01
N ILE A 94 -14.95 17.29 17.40
CA ILE A 94 -13.56 16.90 17.14
C ILE A 94 -13.12 17.48 15.80
N SER A 95 -12.03 18.26 15.80
CA SER A 95 -11.50 18.86 14.57
C SER A 95 -10.94 17.80 13.62
N LEU A 96 -11.12 18.02 12.31
CA LEU A 96 -10.64 17.13 11.24
C LEU A 96 -9.13 16.88 11.36
N PHE A 97 -8.36 17.94 11.65
CA PHE A 97 -6.91 17.87 11.86
C PHE A 97 -6.49 16.93 12.99
N ARG A 98 -7.35 16.74 14.01
CA ARG A 98 -7.10 15.81 15.12
C ARG A 98 -7.43 14.36 14.74
N ILE A 99 -8.32 14.14 13.78
CA ILE A 99 -8.63 12.81 13.24
C ILE A 99 -7.53 12.39 12.27
N MET A 100 -7.02 13.33 11.46
CA MET A 100 -5.95 13.09 10.48
C MET A 100 -4.56 12.91 11.11
N ARG A 101 -4.39 13.31 12.38
CA ARG A 101 -3.17 13.08 13.16
C ARG A 101 -3.45 12.09 14.29
N PRO A 102 -3.57 10.79 13.99
CA PRO A 102 -3.75 9.78 15.01
C PRO A 102 -2.54 9.60 15.93
#